data_AF-A0A7C3QX96-F1
#
_entry.id   AF-A0A7C3QX96-F1
#
_cell.length_a   1.000
_cell.length_b   1.000
_cell.length_c   1.000
_cell.angle_alpha   90.00
_cell.angle_beta   90.00
_cell.angle_gamma   90.00
#
_symmetry.space_group_name_H-M   'P 1'
#
loop_
_entity.id
_entity.type
_entity.pdbx_description
1 polymer ?
#
loop_
_entity_poly.entity_id
_entity_poly.type
_entity_poly.pdbx_seq_one_letter_code
_entity_poly.pdbx_strand_id
1 'polypeptide(L)'
;IGVRMGQVFALAKEFMDMPLDEVEKQLESPIHEARVGAVSIMDFQARSKKTSLERRKELFDLYIRRHDRIDTWDLVDRSAIWVVGSYLFDKPRKPLYKLVCSKMMAERRTAIVSTLYFIGKNDVDDALKLAELLIKDKEDLIHKGVGWALRYAGDKDRKKLVKFLDKHAATMPRVALRHALEHFDKKQKDHYMNLKKAS
;
A
#
# COMPACT_ATOMS: atom_id res chain seq x y z
N ILE A 1 0.70 -20.94 -12.53
CA ILE A 1 1.63 -22.09 -12.57
C ILE A 1 1.84 -22.79 -11.21
N GLY A 2 1.12 -22.40 -10.14
CA GLY A 2 1.04 -23.17 -8.90
C GLY A 2 2.31 -23.16 -8.05
N VAL A 3 3.25 -22.26 -8.36
CA VAL A 3 4.52 -22.12 -7.64
C VAL A 3 4.28 -21.39 -6.32
N ARG A 4 4.98 -21.79 -5.25
CA ARG A 4 4.86 -21.12 -3.96
C ARG A 4 5.46 -19.71 -4.06
N MET A 5 4.74 -18.69 -3.57
CA MET A 5 5.18 -17.29 -3.63
C MET A 5 6.59 -17.06 -3.06
N GLY A 6 6.95 -17.79 -1.99
CA GLY A 6 8.30 -17.72 -1.43
C GLY A 6 9.41 -18.09 -2.42
N GLN A 7 9.17 -19.04 -3.32
CA GLN A 7 10.13 -19.42 -4.37
C GLN A 7 10.23 -18.34 -5.44
N VAL A 8 9.10 -17.72 -5.81
CA VAL A 8 9.08 -16.58 -6.75
C VAL A 8 9.89 -15.41 -6.19
N PHE A 9 9.72 -15.10 -4.89
CA PHE A 9 10.48 -14.03 -4.24
C PHE A 9 11.97 -14.35 -4.13
N ALA A 10 12.34 -15.60 -3.85
CA ALA A 10 13.74 -16.03 -3.81
C ALA A 10 14.39 -15.87 -5.18
N LEU A 11 13.74 -16.37 -6.24
CA LEU A 11 14.21 -16.23 -7.61
C LEU A 11 14.32 -14.77 -8.02
N ALA A 12 13.30 -13.95 -7.78
CA ALA A 12 13.33 -12.51 -8.07
C ALA A 12 14.51 -11.79 -7.39
N LYS A 13 14.95 -12.25 -6.22
CA LYS A 13 16.09 -11.68 -5.51
C LYS A 13 17.42 -12.03 -6.18
N GLU A 14 17.56 -13.24 -6.71
CA GLU A 14 18.74 -13.66 -7.49
C GLU A 14 18.90 -12.83 -8.77
N PHE A 15 17.78 -12.43 -9.36
CA PHE A 15 17.73 -11.60 -10.57
C PHE A 15 17.48 -10.11 -10.27
N MET A 16 17.88 -9.62 -9.09
CA MET A 16 17.56 -8.24 -8.69
C MET A 16 18.17 -7.17 -9.60
N ASP A 17 19.27 -7.46 -10.29
CA ASP A 17 19.94 -6.52 -11.20
C ASP A 17 19.37 -6.54 -12.63
N MET A 18 18.22 -7.20 -12.84
CA MET A 18 17.56 -7.26 -14.14
C MET A 18 17.25 -5.86 -14.72
N PRO A 19 17.58 -5.62 -15.99
CA PRO A 19 17.19 -4.41 -16.72
C PRO A 19 15.68 -4.16 -16.72
N LEU A 20 15.24 -2.89 -16.73
CA LEU A 20 13.82 -2.58 -16.57
C LEU A 20 12.98 -2.97 -17.79
N ASP A 21 13.57 -3.02 -18.98
CA ASP A 21 12.92 -3.51 -20.19
C ASP A 21 12.60 -5.01 -20.08
N GLU A 22 13.48 -5.81 -19.49
CA GLU A 22 13.20 -7.23 -19.19
C GLU A 22 12.15 -7.39 -18.07
N VAL A 23 12.21 -6.55 -17.04
CA VAL A 23 11.16 -6.50 -16.00
C VAL A 23 9.80 -6.15 -16.62
N GLU A 24 9.75 -5.18 -17.53
CA GLU A 24 8.52 -4.79 -18.22
C GLU A 24 7.99 -5.92 -19.12
N LYS A 25 8.86 -6.65 -19.82
CA LYS A 25 8.46 -7.86 -20.57
C LYS A 25 7.83 -8.91 -19.65
N GLN A 26 8.35 -9.11 -18.44
CA GLN A 26 7.73 -10.03 -17.48
C GLN A 26 6.36 -9.55 -16.99
N LEU A 27 6.16 -8.23 -16.84
CA LEU A 27 4.85 -7.67 -16.50
C LEU A 27 3.79 -7.95 -17.58
N GLU A 28 4.19 -8.10 -18.85
CA GLU A 28 3.27 -8.48 -19.93
C GLU A 28 2.80 -9.94 -19.88
N SER A 29 3.44 -10.77 -19.06
CA SER A 29 3.07 -12.17 -18.98
C SER A 29 1.64 -12.35 -18.48
N PRO A 30 0.82 -13.22 -19.13
CA PRO A 30 -0.48 -13.57 -18.60
C PRO A 30 -0.37 -14.40 -17.30
N ILE A 31 0.81 -14.92 -17.00
CA ILE A 31 1.07 -15.72 -15.80
C ILE A 31 1.23 -14.79 -14.60
N HIS A 32 0.33 -14.91 -13.63
CA HIS A 32 0.36 -14.12 -12.41
C HIS A 32 1.70 -14.21 -11.67
N GLU A 33 2.27 -15.41 -11.53
CA GLU A 33 3.54 -15.59 -10.82
C GLU A 33 4.74 -14.90 -11.53
N ALA A 34 4.69 -14.76 -12.86
CA ALA A 34 5.69 -14.00 -13.59
C ALA A 34 5.59 -12.50 -13.27
N ARG A 35 4.37 -11.95 -13.21
CA ARG A 35 4.13 -10.57 -12.79
C ARG A 35 4.54 -10.32 -11.34
N VAL A 36 4.29 -11.29 -10.46
CA VAL A 36 4.77 -11.27 -9.07
C VAL A 36 6.30 -11.22 -9.01
N GLY A 37 6.98 -12.00 -9.85
CA GLY A 37 8.44 -11.95 -10.01
C GLY A 37 8.92 -10.56 -10.42
N ALA A 38 8.31 -9.98 -11.45
CA ALA A 38 8.66 -8.66 -11.97
C ALA A 38 8.54 -7.56 -10.89
N VAL A 39 7.39 -7.46 -10.21
CA VAL A 39 7.21 -6.45 -9.15
C VAL A 39 8.09 -6.73 -7.92
N SER A 40 8.48 -7.99 -7.69
CA SER A 40 9.43 -8.35 -6.64
C SER A 40 10.85 -7.87 -6.96
N ILE A 41 11.30 -8.01 -8.23
CA ILE A 41 12.56 -7.44 -8.70
C ILE A 41 12.55 -5.91 -8.51
N MET A 42 11.48 -5.24 -8.92
CA MET A 42 11.33 -3.79 -8.73
C MET A 42 11.43 -3.38 -7.25
N ASP A 43 10.77 -4.12 -6.36
CA ASP A 43 10.84 -3.91 -4.91
C ASP A 43 12.26 -4.10 -4.36
N PHE A 44 12.98 -5.15 -4.77
CA PHE A 44 14.36 -5.37 -4.34
C PHE A 44 15.30 -4.27 -4.84
N GLN A 45 15.15 -3.82 -6.09
CA GLN A 45 15.90 -2.67 -6.62
C GLN A 45 15.58 -1.41 -5.81
N ALA A 46 14.31 -1.12 -5.53
CA ALA A 46 13.94 0.07 -4.76
C ALA A 46 14.45 0.05 -3.30
N ARG A 47 14.56 -1.14 -2.68
CA ARG A 47 15.11 -1.32 -1.32
C ARG A 47 16.62 -1.13 -1.25
N SER A 48 17.33 -1.46 -2.32
CA SER A 48 18.79 -1.44 -2.31
C SER A 48 19.33 -0.04 -2.08
N LYS A 49 20.28 0.08 -1.14
CA LYS A 49 20.99 1.34 -0.87
C LYS A 49 21.89 1.76 -2.03
N LYS A 50 22.22 0.83 -2.95
CA LYS A 50 23.06 1.09 -4.13
C LYS A 50 22.27 1.71 -5.29
N THR A 51 20.95 1.69 -5.22
CA THR A 51 20.08 2.17 -6.31
C THR A 51 20.09 3.69 -6.37
N SER A 52 20.54 4.22 -7.51
CA SER A 52 20.61 5.66 -7.79
C SER A 52 19.22 6.33 -7.78
N LEU A 53 19.21 7.66 -7.70
CA LEU A 53 17.96 8.44 -7.74
C LEU A 53 17.27 8.31 -9.09
N GLU A 54 18.05 8.27 -10.18
CA GLU A 54 17.59 8.08 -11.55
C GLU A 54 16.89 6.73 -11.67
N ARG A 55 17.52 5.66 -11.17
CA ARG A 55 16.94 4.32 -11.21
C ARG A 55 15.65 4.22 -10.38
N ARG A 56 15.59 4.88 -9.22
CA ARG A 56 14.36 4.96 -8.42
C ARG A 56 13.24 5.67 -9.17
N LYS A 57 13.57 6.71 -9.95
CA LYS A 57 12.61 7.40 -10.81
C LYS A 57 12.11 6.48 -11.92
N GLU A 58 12.99 5.74 -12.60
CA GLU A 58 12.59 4.80 -13.65
C GLU A 58 11.66 3.71 -13.11
N LEU A 59 11.97 3.15 -11.93
CA LEU A 59 11.12 2.16 -11.25
C LEU A 59 9.73 2.73 -10.93
N PHE A 60 9.69 3.95 -10.39
CA PHE A 60 8.44 4.66 -10.11
C PHE A 60 7.64 4.92 -11.40
N ASP A 61 8.27 5.44 -12.44
CA ASP A 61 7.61 5.77 -13.71
C ASP A 61 7.06 4.51 -14.38
N LEU A 62 7.81 3.41 -14.39
CA LEU A 62 7.33 2.12 -14.88
C LEU A 62 6.12 1.63 -14.07
N TYR A 63 6.22 1.67 -12.73
CA TYR A 63 5.14 1.23 -11.86
C TYR A 63 3.83 1.99 -12.11
N ILE A 64 3.90 3.33 -12.14
CA ILE A 64 2.72 4.17 -12.33
C ILE A 64 2.11 3.92 -13.71
N ARG A 65 2.93 3.78 -14.75
CA ARG A 65 2.49 3.53 -16.13
C ARG A 65 1.87 2.15 -16.32
N ARG A 66 2.26 1.14 -15.52
CA ARG A 66 1.86 -0.27 -15.69
C ARG A 66 0.82 -0.78 -14.71
N HIS A 67 -0.05 0.08 -14.17
CA HIS A 67 -1.22 -0.39 -13.40
C HIS A 67 -2.20 -1.25 -14.23
N ASP A 68 -2.07 -1.28 -15.56
CA ASP A 68 -2.73 -2.25 -16.45
C ASP A 68 -2.20 -3.70 -16.31
N ARG A 69 -1.06 -3.88 -15.62
CA ARG A 69 -0.45 -5.18 -15.30
C ARG A 69 -0.24 -5.39 -13.81
N ILE A 70 -0.14 -4.32 -13.02
CA ILE A 70 -0.10 -4.31 -11.56
C ILE A 70 -1.52 -4.07 -11.06
N ASP A 71 -2.40 -5.04 -11.30
CA ASP A 71 -3.86 -4.90 -11.19
C ASP A 71 -4.49 -5.70 -10.03
N THR A 72 -3.70 -6.52 -9.33
CA THR A 72 -4.13 -7.27 -8.15
C THR A 72 -3.53 -6.71 -6.86
N TRP A 73 -4.19 -7.00 -5.73
CA TRP A 73 -3.81 -6.45 -4.43
C TRP A 73 -2.43 -6.92 -3.96
N ASP A 74 -2.03 -8.14 -4.29
CA ASP A 74 -0.77 -8.75 -3.88
C ASP A 74 0.42 -8.17 -4.65
N LEU A 75 0.26 -7.84 -5.94
CA LEU A 75 1.27 -7.15 -6.74
C LEU A 75 1.54 -5.75 -6.18
N VAL A 76 0.48 -5.05 -5.80
CA VAL A 76 0.55 -3.74 -5.13
C VAL A 76 1.27 -3.88 -3.79
N ASP A 77 0.82 -4.79 -2.92
CA ASP A 77 1.40 -4.98 -1.58
C ASP A 77 2.88 -5.35 -1.62
N ARG A 78 3.28 -6.13 -2.63
CA ARG A 78 4.66 -6.57 -2.82
C ARG A 78 5.64 -5.41 -3.07
N SER A 79 5.19 -4.33 -3.69
CA SER A 79 6.11 -3.37 -4.33
C SER A 79 5.79 -1.90 -4.08
N ALA A 80 4.52 -1.51 -3.88
CA ALA A 80 4.10 -0.12 -3.74
C ALA A 80 4.79 0.61 -2.56
N ILE A 81 5.12 -0.10 -1.48
CA ILE A 81 5.80 0.47 -0.31
C ILE A 81 7.16 1.06 -0.72
N TRP A 82 7.96 0.28 -1.46
CA TRP A 82 9.33 0.69 -1.78
C TRP A 82 9.42 1.38 -3.13
N VAL A 83 8.73 0.89 -4.15
CA VAL A 83 8.80 1.50 -5.49
C VAL A 83 8.16 2.88 -5.50
N VAL A 84 6.96 3.01 -4.94
CA VAL A 84 6.21 4.28 -4.93
C VAL A 84 6.45 5.06 -3.63
N GLY A 85 6.28 4.40 -2.49
CA GLY A 85 6.43 5.05 -1.18
C GLY A 85 7.83 5.62 -0.96
N SER A 86 8.89 4.82 -1.14
CA SER A 86 10.25 5.33 -0.93
C SER A 86 10.62 6.46 -1.90
N TYR A 87 10.14 6.41 -3.15
CA TYR A 87 10.41 7.44 -4.14
C TYR A 87 9.72 8.77 -3.82
N LEU A 88 8.48 8.73 -3.33
CA LEU A 88 7.67 9.92 -3.04
C LEU A 88 7.91 10.52 -1.64
N PHE A 89 8.75 9.90 -0.80
CA PHE A 89 8.91 10.33 0.60
C PHE A 89 9.38 11.78 0.74
N ASP A 90 10.33 12.18 -0.10
CA ASP A 90 10.95 13.51 -0.17
C ASP A 90 10.46 14.35 -1.37
N LYS A 91 9.32 13.97 -1.98
CA LYS A 91 8.77 14.59 -3.20
C LYS A 91 7.30 14.99 -3.03
N PRO A 92 6.74 15.79 -3.95
CA PRO A 92 5.32 16.09 -3.94
C PRO A 92 4.46 14.81 -4.02
N ARG A 93 3.57 14.63 -3.05
CA ARG A 93 2.71 13.43 -2.91
C ARG A 93 1.45 13.46 -3.78
N LYS A 94 1.31 14.47 -4.64
CA LYS A 94 0.19 14.65 -5.59
C LYS A 94 -0.16 13.37 -6.39
N PRO A 95 0.80 12.52 -6.81
CA PRO A 95 0.46 11.26 -7.48
C PRO A 95 -0.45 10.35 -6.64
N LEU A 96 -0.25 10.24 -5.33
CA LEU A 96 -1.09 9.39 -4.45
C LEU A 96 -2.53 9.90 -4.41
N TYR A 97 -2.73 11.22 -4.35
CA TYR A 97 -4.05 11.84 -4.37
C TYR A 97 -4.73 11.78 -5.74
N LYS A 98 -3.98 11.55 -6.83
CA LYS A 98 -4.57 11.21 -8.12
C LYS A 98 -5.04 9.75 -8.13
N LEU A 99 -4.19 8.84 -7.65
CA LEU A 99 -4.47 7.40 -7.61
C LEU A 99 -5.68 7.06 -6.73
N VAL A 100 -5.83 7.72 -5.58
CA VAL A 100 -6.94 7.47 -4.63
C VAL A 100 -8.32 7.76 -5.24
N CYS A 101 -8.40 8.62 -6.25
CA CYS A 101 -9.63 8.97 -6.96
C CYS A 101 -9.92 8.07 -8.18
N SER A 102 -9.08 7.06 -8.43
CA SER A 102 -9.19 6.21 -9.61
C SER A 102 -10.35 5.22 -9.55
N LYS A 103 -10.85 4.81 -10.72
CA LYS A 103 -11.78 3.69 -10.85
C LYS A 103 -11.10 2.33 -10.60
N MET A 104 -9.79 2.22 -10.79
CA MET A 104 -9.03 0.98 -10.61
C MET A 104 -8.71 0.73 -9.14
N MET A 105 -9.09 -0.44 -8.64
CA MET A 105 -8.79 -0.86 -7.26
C MET A 105 -7.29 -0.81 -6.97
N ALA A 106 -6.47 -1.35 -7.88
CA ALA A 106 -5.03 -1.41 -7.68
C ALA A 106 -4.42 -0.01 -7.51
N GLU A 107 -4.83 0.99 -8.28
CA GLU A 107 -4.37 2.37 -8.12
C GLU A 107 -4.76 2.94 -6.74
N ARG A 108 -6.02 2.79 -6.33
CA ARG A 108 -6.47 3.24 -5.01
C ARG A 108 -5.73 2.53 -3.88
N ARG A 109 -5.44 1.22 -4.05
CA ARG A 109 -4.65 0.44 -3.10
C ARG A 109 -3.20 0.92 -3.06
N THR A 110 -2.59 1.22 -4.20
CA THR A 110 -1.25 1.81 -4.27
C THR A 110 -1.19 3.07 -3.44
N ALA A 111 -2.18 3.96 -3.59
CA ALA A 111 -2.22 5.23 -2.85
C ALA A 111 -2.06 5.02 -1.33
N ILE A 112 -2.82 4.10 -0.74
CA ILE A 112 -2.77 3.85 0.71
C ILE A 112 -1.56 2.99 1.12
N VAL A 113 -1.21 1.96 0.37
CA VAL A 113 -0.11 1.04 0.71
C VAL A 113 1.25 1.74 0.62
N SER A 114 1.44 2.65 -0.32
CA SER A 114 2.67 3.45 -0.41
C SER A 114 2.95 4.26 0.86
N THR A 115 1.91 4.68 1.59
CA THR A 115 2.09 5.43 2.84
C THR A 115 2.69 4.60 3.98
N LEU A 116 2.70 3.27 3.88
CA LEU A 116 3.37 2.42 4.87
C LEU A 116 4.88 2.74 4.96
N TYR A 117 5.50 3.20 3.86
CA TYR A 117 6.86 3.70 3.89
C TYR A 117 6.97 4.97 4.76
N PHE A 118 6.06 5.92 4.56
CA PHE A 118 6.02 7.18 5.30
C PHE A 118 5.80 6.93 6.79
N ILE A 119 4.86 6.04 7.13
CA ILE A 119 4.58 5.63 8.50
C ILE A 119 5.84 5.00 9.13
N GLY A 120 6.56 4.16 8.38
CA GLY A 120 7.85 3.62 8.81
C GLY A 120 8.89 4.70 9.18
N LYS A 121 8.74 5.91 8.64
CA LYS A 121 9.54 7.12 8.93
C LYS A 121 8.87 8.11 9.89
N ASN A 122 7.85 7.66 10.63
CA ASN A 122 7.04 8.45 11.57
C ASN A 122 6.21 9.57 10.92
N ASP A 123 6.02 9.53 9.60
CA ASP A 123 5.13 10.43 8.89
C ASP A 123 3.80 9.71 8.59
N VAL A 124 2.78 10.04 9.37
CA VAL A 124 1.47 9.37 9.34
C VAL A 124 0.38 10.18 8.65
N ASP A 125 0.65 11.44 8.27
CA ASP A 125 -0.40 12.39 7.93
C ASP A 125 -1.08 12.07 6.60
N ASP A 126 -0.32 11.70 5.57
CA ASP A 126 -0.89 11.27 4.30
C ASP A 126 -1.65 9.94 4.41
N ALA A 127 -1.21 9.03 5.28
CA ALA A 127 -1.93 7.79 5.52
C ALA A 127 -3.34 8.05 6.07
N LEU A 128 -3.46 8.96 7.04
CA LEU A 128 -4.76 9.33 7.62
C LEU A 128 -5.65 10.08 6.63
N LYS A 129 -5.09 11.01 5.86
CA LYS A 129 -5.84 11.75 4.82
C LYS A 129 -6.35 10.83 3.72
N LEU A 130 -5.52 9.93 3.21
CA LEU A 130 -5.92 8.96 2.19
C LEU A 130 -6.90 7.93 2.75
N ALA A 131 -6.74 7.50 4.01
CA ALA A 131 -7.70 6.65 4.69
C ALA A 131 -9.09 7.31 4.79
N GLU A 132 -9.17 8.61 5.08
CA GLU A 132 -10.45 9.34 5.10
C GLU A 132 -11.15 9.31 3.74
N LEU A 133 -10.40 9.46 2.65
CA LEU A 133 -10.95 9.41 1.28
C LEU A 133 -11.42 7.99 0.90
N LEU A 134 -10.73 6.96 1.37
CA LEU A 134 -11.02 5.55 1.04
C LEU A 134 -11.98 4.86 2.01
N ILE A 135 -12.39 5.53 3.10
CA ILE A 135 -13.20 4.89 4.13
C ILE A 135 -14.59 4.49 3.64
N LYS A 136 -15.06 5.08 2.53
CA LYS A 136 -16.34 4.77 1.89
C LYS A 136 -16.17 4.01 0.57
N ASP A 137 -15.01 3.39 0.35
CA ASP A 137 -14.81 2.55 -0.82
C ASP A 137 -15.83 1.41 -0.84
N LYS A 138 -16.09 0.87 -2.03
CA LYS A 138 -17.00 -0.28 -2.19
C LYS A 138 -16.27 -1.61 -2.03
N GLU A 139 -14.94 -1.61 -2.11
CA GLU A 139 -14.13 -2.82 -2.21
C GLU A 139 -13.49 -3.20 -0.87
N ASP A 140 -13.76 -4.42 -0.40
CA ASP A 140 -13.22 -4.95 0.85
C ASP A 140 -11.68 -4.96 0.90
N LEU A 141 -11.04 -5.21 -0.24
CA LEU A 141 -9.58 -5.17 -0.35
C LEU A 141 -9.03 -3.78 0.01
N ILE A 142 -9.68 -2.71 -0.42
CA ILE A 142 -9.30 -1.34 -0.05
C ILE A 142 -9.46 -1.13 1.46
N HIS A 143 -10.57 -1.61 2.05
CA HIS A 143 -10.78 -1.51 3.50
C HIS A 143 -9.73 -2.24 4.32
N LYS A 144 -9.23 -3.39 3.84
CA LYS A 144 -8.08 -4.09 4.45
C LYS A 144 -6.81 -3.26 4.37
N GLY A 145 -6.55 -2.62 3.23
CA GLY A 145 -5.41 -1.69 3.05
C GLY A 145 -5.49 -0.49 3.99
N VAL A 146 -6.66 0.14 4.09
CA VAL A 146 -6.93 1.24 5.02
C VAL A 146 -6.73 0.79 6.47
N GLY A 147 -7.32 -0.33 6.86
CA GLY A 147 -7.17 -0.89 8.21
C GLY A 147 -5.72 -1.18 8.57
N TRP A 148 -4.94 -1.72 7.63
CA TRP A 148 -3.50 -1.96 7.81
C TRP A 148 -2.74 -0.65 8.03
N ALA A 149 -2.94 0.35 7.16
CA ALA A 149 -2.29 1.65 7.28
C ALA A 149 -2.67 2.37 8.59
N LEU A 150 -3.95 2.34 9.00
CA LEU A 150 -4.40 2.93 10.25
C LEU A 150 -3.79 2.24 11.48
N ARG A 151 -3.72 0.90 11.48
CA ARG A 151 -3.04 0.14 12.55
C ARG A 151 -1.59 0.58 12.70
N TYR A 152 -0.84 0.59 11.59
CA TYR A 152 0.57 0.96 11.58
C TYR A 152 0.77 2.44 11.96
N ALA A 153 -0.11 3.34 11.52
CA ALA A 153 -0.08 4.73 11.93
C ALA A 153 -0.31 4.89 13.44
N GLY A 154 -1.21 4.09 14.03
CA GLY A 154 -1.45 4.06 15.48
C GLY A 154 -0.28 3.54 16.31
N ASP A 155 0.58 2.70 15.73
CA ASP A 155 1.82 2.24 16.37
C ASP A 155 2.87 3.35 16.47
N LYS A 156 2.79 4.33 15.58
CA LYS A 156 3.66 5.51 15.58
C LYS A 156 3.07 6.68 16.36
N ASP A 157 1.78 6.93 16.17
CA ASP A 157 1.06 8.04 16.78
C ASP A 157 -0.37 7.63 17.16
N ARG A 158 -0.50 7.09 18.38
CA ARG A 158 -1.79 6.68 18.95
C ARG A 158 -2.78 7.85 19.03
N LYS A 159 -2.31 9.07 19.29
CA LYS A 159 -3.18 10.24 19.48
C LYS A 159 -3.87 10.61 18.16
N LYS A 160 -3.12 10.63 17.06
CA LYS A 160 -3.70 10.88 15.72
C LYS A 160 -4.66 9.78 15.30
N LEU A 161 -4.37 8.51 15.59
CA LEU A 161 -5.31 7.42 15.30
C LEU A 161 -6.61 7.57 16.11
N VAL A 162 -6.53 7.85 17.41
CA VAL A 162 -7.72 8.09 18.26
C VAL A 162 -8.57 9.22 17.70
N LYS A 163 -7.95 10.36 17.35
CA LYS A 163 -8.67 11.49 16.73
C LYS A 163 -9.37 11.11 15.42
N PHE A 164 -8.74 10.26 14.61
CA PHE A 164 -9.35 9.74 13.39
C PHE A 164 -10.56 8.84 13.70
N LEU A 165 -10.41 7.92 14.67
CA LEU A 165 -11.47 7.00 15.07
C LEU A 165 -12.66 7.74 15.71
N ASP A 166 -12.42 8.73 16.58
CA ASP A 166 -13.48 9.56 17.17
C ASP A 166 -14.37 10.19 16.09
N LYS A 167 -13.78 10.60 14.96
CA LYS A 167 -14.49 11.22 13.85
C LYS A 167 -15.20 10.20 12.95
N HIS A 168 -14.62 9.02 12.75
CA HIS A 168 -15.00 8.14 11.64
C HIS A 168 -15.50 6.75 12.04
N ALA A 169 -15.17 6.25 13.23
CA ALA A 169 -15.40 4.86 13.63
C ALA A 169 -16.88 4.44 13.55
N ALA A 170 -17.81 5.35 13.86
CA ALA A 170 -19.24 5.11 13.79
C ALA A 170 -19.78 4.80 12.37
N THR A 171 -19.05 5.22 11.32
CA THR A 171 -19.50 5.11 9.92
C THR A 171 -18.53 4.31 9.04
N MET A 172 -17.37 3.94 9.56
CA MET A 172 -16.36 3.24 8.79
C MET A 172 -16.66 1.74 8.64
N PRO A 173 -16.20 1.10 7.56
CA PRO A 173 -16.32 -0.33 7.34
C PRO A 173 -15.73 -1.13 8.52
N ARG A 174 -16.49 -2.14 8.97
CA ARG A 174 -16.11 -2.98 10.12
C ARG A 174 -14.78 -3.68 9.93
N VAL A 175 -14.43 -4.04 8.69
CA VAL A 175 -13.15 -4.68 8.37
C VAL A 175 -11.99 -3.72 8.66
N ALA A 176 -12.04 -2.49 8.14
CA ALA A 176 -11.02 -1.48 8.42
C ALA A 176 -10.93 -1.15 9.91
N LEU A 177 -12.08 -1.01 10.60
CA LEU A 177 -12.11 -0.69 12.03
C LEU A 177 -11.46 -1.78 12.89
N ARG A 178 -11.76 -3.06 12.63
CA ARG A 178 -11.15 -4.16 13.40
C ARG A 178 -9.63 -4.19 13.28
N HIS A 179 -9.11 -3.98 12.06
CA HIS A 179 -7.66 -3.89 11.86
C HIS A 179 -7.05 -2.67 12.57
N ALA A 180 -7.67 -1.49 12.45
CA ALA A 180 -7.20 -0.28 13.13
C ALA A 180 -7.17 -0.43 14.66
N LEU A 181 -8.09 -1.22 15.21
CA LEU A 181 -8.22 -1.46 16.64
C LEU A 181 -7.32 -2.59 17.17
N GLU A 182 -6.52 -3.28 16.34
CA GLU A 182 -5.81 -4.51 16.73
C GLU A 182 -5.04 -4.39 18.05
N HIS A 183 -4.35 -3.26 18.26
CA HIS A 183 -3.52 -2.98 19.43
C HIS A 183 -4.23 -2.20 20.56
N PHE A 184 -5.55 -2.02 20.50
CA PHE A 184 -6.34 -1.44 21.60
C PHE A 184 -6.71 -2.50 22.64
N ASP A 185 -6.96 -2.07 23.87
CA ASP A 185 -7.52 -2.95 24.89
C ASP A 185 -8.98 -3.32 24.58
N LYS A 186 -9.52 -4.30 25.31
CA LYS A 186 -10.89 -4.79 25.09
C LYS A 186 -11.94 -3.69 25.29
N LYS A 187 -11.79 -2.85 26.33
CA LYS A 187 -12.76 -1.80 26.66
C LYS A 187 -12.81 -0.74 25.56
N GLN A 188 -11.66 -0.33 25.04
CA GLN A 188 -11.56 0.62 23.94
C GLN A 188 -12.09 0.01 22.63
N LYS A 189 -11.77 -1.26 22.35
CA LYS A 189 -12.32 -2.00 21.20
C LYS A 189 -13.84 -2.00 21.25
N ASP A 190 -14.42 -2.40 22.37
CA ASP A 190 -15.87 -2.47 22.57
C ASP A 190 -16.51 -1.07 22.45
N HIS A 191 -15.87 -0.02 22.96
CA HIS A 191 -16.34 1.35 22.78
C HIS A 191 -16.50 1.73 21.30
N TYR A 192 -15.43 1.65 20.51
CA TYR A 192 -15.48 2.03 19.09
C TYR A 192 -16.36 1.09 18.27
N MET A 193 -16.39 -0.20 18.60
CA MET A 193 -17.24 -1.17 17.90
C MET A 193 -18.74 -0.96 18.18
N ASN A 194 -19.11 -0.31 19.28
CA ASN A 194 -20.51 -0.06 19.61
C ASN A 194 -21.00 1.35 19.25
N LEU A 195 -20.12 2.20 18.69
CA LEU A 195 -20.54 3.50 18.17
C LEU A 195 -21.58 3.32 17.06
N LYS A 196 -22.69 4.06 17.19
CA LYS A 196 -23.72 4.17 16.16
C LYS A 196 -23.61 5.54 15.51
N LYS A 197 -23.92 5.62 14.21
CA LYS A 197 -24.10 6.91 13.54
C LYS A 197 -25.18 7.68 14.30
N ALA A 198 -24.88 8.91 14.73
CA ALA A 198 -25.92 9.80 15.23
C ALA A 198 -26.95 9.99 14.10
N SER A 199 -28.20 9.61 14.40
CA SER A 199 -29.34 9.67 13.49
C SER A 199 -29.57 11.08 12.96
#